data_AF-A0A160VEH2-F1
#
_entry.id   AF-A0A160VEH2-F1
#
_cell.length_a   1.000
_cell.length_b   1.000
_cell.length_c   1.000
_cell.angle_alpha   90.00
_cell.angle_beta   90.00
_cell.angle_gamma   90.00
#
_symmetry.space_group_name_H-M   'P 1'
#
loop_
_entity.id
_entity.type
_entity.pdbx_description
1 polymer ?
#
loop_
_entity_poly.entity_id
_entity_poly.type
_entity_poly.pdbx_seq_one_letter_code
_entity_poly.pdbx_strand_id
1 'polypeptide(L)'
;MTERMKTSQALLFLTLSVTMFLSAQDQPDMTILFDYFDSTVTIYVDNDEIVIEGDGVPSHLSPYFVQTYGQTQNGFYYWLDSDGDGINDLWMQTPANMNLNPNRIAQQGYEFRIPLYPAINPNGPTDTFLGPIGVSMNGVPFFNEYESPTETLTNQVIQSFDPGNGHPAPQGRYHYHFPPESLITVTENNFLGFAGDGFPVYGPKNPDGNNAQNLDDYHGEFGPTPDFPDSIYHYHTNFTSPYIIGAFAGTLGTGFGGGGGGGGGGDPPDCGDVPPGAPCCGDGICGGPETETNCPEDCATTIDYTIIVNEFMAASQNCCDDGTGEYEDFIELYNYGMEAIDIGGFYFTHTLTGSFLYHITDSSASETTINAGGFLVIWADADPEQGPLHVDFTLSGSGEDIGIYDPNGSAIIEMSFSSQGEDTSYGRYPDGAGTWQFMNPTPGMANTEELSLNNNIVMPDQYIIHQNYPNPFNPVTTLRYDLPETGLVTITIYDMLGRQVKTLINQTQDAGYRSVIWDATNDYGKPVSAGIYLYQIRVGPYTKTRKILLLK
;
A
#
# COMPACT_ATOMS: atom_id res chain seq x y z
N MET A 1 67.28 62.24 -9.00
CA MET A 1 66.42 61.44 -9.89
C MET A 1 66.30 60.04 -9.29
N THR A 2 65.27 59.32 -9.73
CA THR A 2 65.03 57.86 -9.67
C THR A 2 66.23 56.94 -9.34
N GLU A 3 66.09 55.85 -8.58
CA GLU A 3 64.90 55.31 -7.88
C GLU A 3 65.31 54.44 -6.66
N ARG A 4 64.34 53.80 -5.98
CA ARG A 4 64.54 53.16 -4.67
C ARG A 4 64.99 51.69 -4.73
N MET A 5 65.77 51.33 -3.70
CA MET A 5 66.11 49.95 -3.32
C MET A 5 64.86 49.05 -3.16
N LYS A 6 65.06 47.74 -3.34
CA LYS A 6 65.08 46.80 -2.20
C LYS A 6 65.77 45.47 -2.53
N THR A 7 66.42 44.91 -1.52
CA THR A 7 67.13 43.62 -1.55
C THR A 7 66.16 42.45 -1.41
N SER A 8 66.43 41.36 -2.12
CA SER A 8 65.77 40.07 -1.88
C SER A 8 66.15 39.52 -0.50
N GLN A 9 65.16 39.09 0.27
CA GLN A 9 65.31 38.12 1.34
C GLN A 9 64.36 36.96 1.03
N ALA A 10 64.90 35.74 0.93
CA ALA A 10 64.09 34.54 0.77
C ALA A 10 63.34 34.26 2.07
N LEU A 11 62.03 34.46 2.08
CA LEU A 11 61.19 34.08 3.21
C LEU A 11 60.80 32.60 3.05
N LEU A 12 61.33 31.76 3.94
CA LEU A 12 61.04 30.33 3.96
C LEU A 12 59.61 30.11 4.50
N PHE A 13 58.63 30.13 3.61
CA PHE A 13 57.26 29.74 3.94
C PHE A 13 57.20 28.24 4.22
N LEU A 14 57.33 27.89 5.51
CA LEU A 14 56.90 26.60 6.02
C LEU A 14 55.38 26.54 5.90
N THR A 15 54.88 25.92 4.83
CA THR A 15 53.44 25.64 4.67
C THR A 15 53.04 24.65 5.76
N LEU A 16 52.53 25.18 6.87
CA LEU A 16 51.93 24.37 7.92
C LEU A 16 50.62 23.80 7.38
N SER A 17 50.68 22.60 6.81
CA SER A 17 49.50 21.85 6.39
C SER A 17 48.68 21.49 7.62
N VAL A 18 47.80 22.39 8.01
CA VAL A 18 46.74 22.12 8.98
C VAL A 18 45.72 21.25 8.27
N THR A 19 45.94 19.93 8.28
CA THR A 19 44.84 18.98 8.16
C THR A 19 43.95 19.17 9.38
N MET A 20 42.94 20.04 9.22
CA MET A 20 41.72 19.92 10.00
C MET A 20 41.14 18.54 9.68
N PHE A 21 41.40 17.58 10.56
CA PHE A 21 40.45 16.50 10.75
C PHE A 21 39.19 17.16 11.30
N LEU A 22 38.21 17.40 10.43
CA LEU A 22 36.84 17.58 10.90
C LEU A 22 36.50 16.32 11.69
N SER A 23 36.03 16.48 12.91
CA SER A 23 35.32 15.40 13.61
C SER A 23 34.07 15.04 12.81
N ALA A 24 33.56 13.82 12.97
CA ALA A 24 32.27 13.36 12.43
C ALA A 24 31.05 14.05 13.10
N GLN A 25 31.20 15.32 13.45
CA GLN A 25 30.25 16.20 14.12
C GLN A 25 30.11 17.55 13.36
N ASP A 26 30.94 17.77 12.33
CA ASP A 26 30.88 18.90 11.37
C ASP A 26 30.60 18.41 9.93
N GLN A 27 29.97 17.24 9.76
CA GLN A 27 29.45 16.79 8.45
C GLN A 27 27.93 16.96 8.41
N PRO A 28 27.36 17.38 7.27
CA PRO A 28 25.92 17.52 7.14
C PRO A 28 25.24 16.16 7.24
N ASP A 29 24.29 16.02 8.15
CA ASP A 29 23.52 14.80 8.37
C ASP A 29 22.35 14.75 7.36
N MET A 30 22.36 13.73 6.50
CA MET A 30 21.36 13.57 5.43
C MET A 30 19.99 13.11 5.94
N THR A 31 19.85 12.67 7.19
CA THR A 31 18.55 12.22 7.74
C THR A 31 17.48 13.32 7.78
N ILE A 32 17.88 14.59 7.76
CA ILE A 32 16.96 15.75 7.66
C ILE A 32 16.10 15.71 6.38
N LEU A 33 16.56 15.01 5.33
CA LEU A 33 15.85 14.89 4.05
C LEU A 33 14.88 13.70 3.98
N PHE A 34 14.81 12.85 5.01
CA PHE A 34 13.97 11.64 4.97
C PHE A 34 12.47 11.97 4.95
N ASP A 35 12.06 13.05 5.65
CA ASP A 35 10.67 13.52 5.70
C ASP A 35 10.12 14.01 4.33
N TYR A 36 10.95 14.03 3.28
CA TYR A 36 10.57 14.38 1.90
C TYR A 36 10.19 13.17 1.03
N PHE A 37 10.38 11.93 1.48
CA PHE A 37 10.09 10.73 0.70
C PHE A 37 8.60 10.35 0.75
N ASP A 38 8.08 9.84 -0.37
CA ASP A 38 6.70 9.35 -0.46
C ASP A 38 6.50 8.12 0.44
N SER A 39 5.29 7.94 0.98
CA SER A 39 4.99 6.87 1.94
C SER A 39 5.06 5.44 1.39
N THR A 40 5.34 5.26 0.10
CA THR A 40 5.64 3.98 -0.56
C THR A 40 7.14 3.63 -0.49
N VAL A 41 8.00 4.57 -0.11
CA VAL A 41 9.45 4.39 0.00
C VAL A 41 9.85 4.20 1.46
N THR A 42 10.53 3.09 1.75
CA THR A 42 11.10 2.83 3.08
C THR A 42 12.52 3.36 3.12
N ILE A 43 12.78 4.38 3.94
CA ILE A 43 14.10 5.02 4.07
C ILE A 43 14.60 4.97 5.52
N TYR A 44 15.81 4.47 5.73
CA TYR A 44 16.43 4.33 7.06
C TYR A 44 17.97 4.35 7.00
N VAL A 45 18.61 4.35 8.17
CA VAL A 45 20.07 4.29 8.31
C VAL A 45 20.51 2.89 8.73
N ASP A 46 21.50 2.33 8.03
CA ASP A 46 22.17 1.08 8.37
C ASP A 46 23.69 1.32 8.44
N ASN A 47 24.21 1.39 9.68
CA ASN A 47 25.60 1.78 9.98
C ASN A 47 25.94 3.20 9.45
N ASP A 48 26.84 3.29 8.47
CA ASP A 48 27.28 4.55 7.83
C ASP A 48 26.63 4.76 6.45
N GLU A 49 25.62 3.96 6.08
CA GLU A 49 24.84 4.07 4.84
C GLU A 49 23.37 4.44 5.12
N ILE A 50 22.75 5.13 4.16
CA ILE A 50 21.30 5.24 4.03
C ILE A 50 20.84 4.10 3.13
N VAL A 51 19.81 3.38 3.56
CA VAL A 51 19.09 2.39 2.77
C VAL A 51 17.78 3.01 2.31
N ILE A 52 17.50 2.91 1.01
CA ILE A 52 16.28 3.40 0.37
C ILE A 52 15.66 2.24 -0.41
N GLU A 53 14.61 1.66 0.16
CA GLU A 53 13.82 0.57 -0.42
C GLU A 53 12.59 1.15 -1.10
N GLY A 54 12.41 0.85 -2.39
CA GLY A 54 11.35 1.46 -3.21
C GLY A 54 10.88 0.56 -4.34
N ASP A 55 9.62 0.75 -4.73
CA ASP A 55 8.94 -0.10 -5.69
C ASP A 55 9.17 0.29 -7.17
N GLY A 56 9.82 1.44 -7.40
CA GLY A 56 10.14 1.95 -8.72
C GLY A 56 8.95 2.51 -9.51
N VAL A 57 7.77 2.67 -8.87
CA VAL A 57 6.54 3.14 -9.52
C VAL A 57 6.41 4.66 -9.33
N PRO A 58 6.18 5.44 -10.40
CA PRO A 58 6.00 6.88 -10.25
C PRO A 58 4.68 7.20 -9.54
N SER A 59 4.74 8.06 -8.52
CA SER A 59 3.58 8.72 -7.90
C SER A 59 2.93 9.81 -8.80
N HIS A 60 3.10 9.69 -10.11
CA HIS A 60 2.45 10.50 -11.13
C HIS A 60 1.99 9.63 -12.30
N LEU A 61 1.37 10.29 -13.26
CA LEU A 61 0.50 9.64 -14.23
C LEU A 61 1.24 9.41 -15.53
N SER A 62 1.10 8.20 -16.05
CA SER A 62 1.90 7.71 -17.16
C SER A 62 1.03 6.98 -18.20
N PRO A 63 1.26 7.18 -19.51
CA PRO A 63 0.66 6.39 -20.59
C PRO A 63 1.16 4.92 -20.60
N TYR A 64 2.05 4.57 -19.67
CA TYR A 64 2.72 3.28 -19.60
C TYR A 64 2.22 2.36 -18.48
N PHE A 65 1.29 2.78 -17.62
CA PHE A 65 0.59 1.85 -16.72
C PHE A 65 -0.25 0.85 -17.53
N VAL A 66 -0.24 -0.43 -17.13
CA VAL A 66 -0.93 -1.52 -17.85
C VAL A 66 -2.43 -1.19 -18.05
N GLN A 67 -3.10 -0.73 -16.99
CA GLN A 67 -4.52 -0.34 -17.00
C GLN A 67 -4.86 0.73 -18.06
N THR A 68 -3.90 1.60 -18.41
CA THR A 68 -4.12 2.69 -19.39
C THR A 68 -4.05 2.22 -20.85
N TYR A 69 -3.55 0.98 -21.10
CA TYR A 69 -3.38 0.43 -22.45
C TYR A 69 -4.28 -0.78 -22.68
N GLY A 70 -5.56 -0.54 -22.98
CA GLY A 70 -6.49 -1.60 -23.38
C GLY A 70 -7.79 -1.15 -24.05
N GLN A 71 -8.31 0.04 -23.72
CA GLN A 71 -9.72 0.36 -24.00
C GLN A 71 -10.04 1.28 -25.20
N THR A 72 -9.06 1.72 -26.02
CA THR A 72 -9.39 2.40 -27.29
C THR A 72 -8.55 1.93 -28.48
N GLN A 73 -9.21 1.80 -29.64
CA GLN A 73 -8.60 1.34 -30.88
C GLN A 73 -7.69 2.39 -31.57
N ASN A 74 -7.48 3.56 -30.96
CA ASN A 74 -6.77 4.72 -31.56
C ASN A 74 -5.91 5.57 -30.58
N GLY A 75 -5.78 5.22 -29.29
CA GLY A 75 -4.73 5.78 -28.42
C GLY A 75 -4.87 7.25 -27.96
N PHE A 76 -5.99 7.61 -27.33
CA PHE A 76 -6.18 8.89 -26.63
C PHE A 76 -6.54 8.64 -25.16
N TYR A 77 -5.95 9.39 -24.21
CA TYR A 77 -5.93 9.07 -22.77
C TYR A 77 -6.89 9.91 -21.92
N TYR A 78 -7.80 9.29 -21.16
CA TYR A 78 -8.65 9.92 -20.12
C TYR A 78 -8.94 8.99 -18.94
N TRP A 79 -8.29 9.28 -17.81
CA TRP A 79 -8.91 9.69 -16.54
C TRP A 79 -10.47 9.86 -16.52
N LEU A 80 -11.19 9.27 -15.52
CA LEU A 80 -12.44 9.79 -14.87
C LEU A 80 -12.71 9.31 -13.39
N ASP A 81 -11.78 9.55 -12.44
CA ASP A 81 -11.83 9.47 -10.94
C ASP A 81 -12.73 10.56 -10.33
N SER A 82 -14.03 10.27 -10.30
CA SER A 82 -15.04 11.07 -9.60
C SER A 82 -15.43 10.47 -8.24
N ASP A 83 -14.74 9.40 -7.82
CA ASP A 83 -14.97 8.54 -6.67
C ASP A 83 -13.89 8.67 -5.57
N GLY A 84 -12.67 9.13 -5.90
CA GLY A 84 -11.75 9.75 -4.94
C GLY A 84 -10.56 8.91 -4.47
N ASP A 85 -10.03 8.02 -5.31
CA ASP A 85 -8.81 7.26 -5.01
C ASP A 85 -7.51 8.06 -5.27
N GLY A 86 -7.60 9.11 -6.11
CA GLY A 86 -6.49 9.99 -6.49
C GLY A 86 -5.98 9.79 -7.93
N ILE A 87 -6.61 8.94 -8.75
CA ILE A 87 -6.11 8.52 -10.06
C ILE A 87 -7.04 8.92 -11.23
N ASN A 88 -7.08 10.23 -11.60
CA ASN A 88 -7.37 10.69 -13.04
C ASN A 88 -8.87 11.17 -13.16
N ASP A 89 -9.35 12.38 -12.84
CA ASP A 89 -10.74 12.78 -13.23
C ASP A 89 -10.95 13.34 -14.68
N LEU A 90 -9.97 13.89 -15.41
CA LEU A 90 -10.12 14.22 -16.86
C LEU A 90 -8.84 14.19 -17.74
N TRP A 91 -8.94 13.43 -18.85
CA TRP A 91 -8.32 13.56 -20.19
C TRP A 91 -7.00 14.39 -20.33
N MET A 92 -5.93 13.75 -20.82
CA MET A 92 -4.77 14.40 -21.46
C MET A 92 -4.62 13.97 -22.93
N GLN A 93 -4.33 14.92 -23.83
CA GLN A 93 -3.94 14.57 -25.20
C GLN A 93 -2.47 14.16 -25.22
N THR A 94 -2.21 12.91 -25.60
CA THR A 94 -0.90 12.45 -26.09
C THR A 94 -0.39 13.46 -27.12
N PRO A 95 0.84 14.01 -26.98
CA PRO A 95 1.42 14.85 -28.02
C PRO A 95 1.38 14.10 -29.36
N ALA A 96 0.94 14.77 -30.44
CA ALA A 96 0.73 14.12 -31.75
C ALA A 96 2.03 13.59 -32.42
N ASN A 97 3.16 13.76 -31.74
CA ASN A 97 4.51 13.34 -32.07
C ASN A 97 5.16 12.47 -30.96
N MET A 98 4.38 11.95 -30.01
CA MET A 98 4.86 11.04 -28.98
C MET A 98 5.11 9.64 -29.57
N ASN A 99 6.32 9.13 -29.38
CA ASN A 99 6.75 7.80 -29.79
C ASN A 99 6.55 6.83 -28.62
N LEU A 100 5.34 6.28 -28.48
CA LEU A 100 4.99 5.41 -27.35
C LEU A 100 5.96 4.22 -27.20
N ASN A 101 6.55 4.10 -26.01
CA ASN A 101 7.38 2.98 -25.62
C ASN A 101 6.57 1.66 -25.60
N PRO A 102 7.10 0.54 -26.14
CA PRO A 102 6.39 -0.75 -26.14
C PRO A 102 6.27 -1.38 -24.74
N ASN A 103 7.14 -1.02 -23.78
CA ASN A 103 7.11 -1.56 -22.42
C ASN A 103 6.01 -0.89 -21.57
N ARG A 104 5.63 -1.52 -20.46
CA ARG A 104 4.70 -0.97 -19.45
C ARG A 104 5.41 -0.84 -18.11
N ILE A 105 4.96 0.06 -17.25
CA ILE A 105 5.44 0.17 -15.87
C ILE A 105 5.07 -1.12 -15.14
N ALA A 106 6.04 -1.69 -14.41
CA ALA A 106 5.84 -2.81 -13.51
C ALA A 106 6.59 -2.53 -12.20
N GLN A 107 6.05 -3.03 -11.09
CA GLN A 107 6.67 -2.92 -9.78
C GLN A 107 8.05 -3.61 -9.76
N GLN A 108 8.98 -3.08 -8.99
CA GLN A 108 10.35 -3.56 -8.81
C GLN A 108 10.64 -3.75 -7.32
N GLY A 109 11.68 -4.52 -6.98
CA GLY A 109 12.24 -4.54 -5.64
C GLY A 109 13.59 -3.82 -5.63
N TYR A 110 13.60 -2.49 -5.53
CA TYR A 110 14.86 -1.75 -5.44
C TYR A 110 15.27 -1.58 -3.98
N GLU A 111 16.54 -1.90 -3.70
CA GLU A 111 17.25 -1.53 -2.47
C GLU A 111 18.48 -0.70 -2.88
N PHE A 112 18.48 0.58 -2.55
CA PHE A 112 19.60 1.49 -2.82
C PHE A 112 20.38 1.78 -1.55
N ARG A 113 21.71 1.65 -1.61
CA ARG A 113 22.63 1.99 -0.51
C ARG A 113 23.58 3.09 -0.92
N ILE A 114 23.51 4.21 -0.19
CA ILE A 114 24.30 5.43 -0.40
C ILE A 114 25.00 5.86 0.90
N PRO A 115 26.12 6.61 0.86
CA PRO A 115 26.78 7.10 2.07
C PRO A 115 25.89 8.05 2.88
N LEU A 116 25.80 7.85 4.21
CA LEU A 116 25.11 8.77 5.12
C LEU A 116 25.80 10.14 5.23
N TYR A 117 27.14 10.14 5.10
CA TYR A 117 27.98 11.34 5.12
C TYR A 117 28.72 11.46 3.78
N PRO A 118 28.07 12.00 2.73
CA PRO A 118 28.66 12.09 1.39
C PRO A 118 29.85 13.03 1.37
N ALA A 119 30.93 12.60 0.73
CA ALA A 119 32.20 13.31 0.70
C ALA A 119 32.82 13.29 -0.71
N ILE A 120 33.31 14.45 -1.16
CA ILE A 120 33.96 14.63 -2.47
C ILE A 120 35.15 13.66 -2.60
N ASN A 121 35.17 12.91 -3.69
CA ASN A 121 36.21 11.92 -3.99
C ASN A 121 37.57 12.62 -4.19
N PRO A 122 38.58 12.33 -3.34
CA PRO A 122 39.88 13.01 -3.41
C PRO A 122 40.69 12.64 -4.65
N ASN A 123 40.25 11.67 -5.45
CA ASN A 123 40.87 11.26 -6.71
C ASN A 123 40.26 12.00 -7.92
N GLY A 124 39.22 12.80 -7.72
CA GLY A 124 38.37 13.35 -8.77
C GLY A 124 37.09 12.54 -8.96
N PRO A 125 36.15 13.05 -9.80
CA PRO A 125 34.85 12.44 -10.02
C PRO A 125 34.93 11.11 -10.79
N THR A 126 33.88 10.30 -10.67
CA THR A 126 33.75 8.99 -11.35
C THR A 126 32.52 8.96 -12.25
N ASP A 127 32.69 8.44 -13.47
CA ASP A 127 31.66 8.43 -14.52
C ASP A 127 30.34 7.77 -14.08
N THR A 128 29.22 8.27 -14.62
CA THR A 128 27.91 7.62 -14.51
C THR A 128 27.80 6.37 -15.41
N PHE A 129 26.76 5.55 -15.20
CA PHE A 129 26.53 4.30 -15.94
C PHE A 129 25.05 4.10 -16.30
N LEU A 130 24.78 3.14 -17.18
CA LEU A 130 23.48 2.87 -17.85
C LEU A 130 22.45 2.15 -16.95
N GLY A 131 22.34 2.60 -15.70
CA GLY A 131 21.40 2.06 -14.72
C GLY A 131 20.96 3.15 -13.76
N PRO A 132 20.38 2.79 -12.60
CA PRO A 132 20.15 3.72 -11.52
C PRO A 132 21.46 4.41 -11.13
N ILE A 133 21.51 5.74 -11.30
CA ILE A 133 22.59 6.62 -10.82
C ILE A 133 22.16 7.41 -9.57
N GLY A 134 20.92 7.22 -9.13
CA GLY A 134 20.34 7.79 -7.94
C GLY A 134 18.89 7.32 -7.80
N VAL A 135 18.21 7.81 -6.77
CA VAL A 135 16.81 7.50 -6.49
C VAL A 135 16.08 8.77 -6.06
N SER A 136 14.90 8.96 -6.63
CA SER A 136 14.01 10.08 -6.33
C SER A 136 13.24 9.88 -5.02
N MET A 137 12.64 10.95 -4.51
CA MET A 137 11.72 10.93 -3.36
C MET A 137 10.54 9.95 -3.51
N ASN A 138 10.16 9.59 -4.75
CA ASN A 138 9.12 8.59 -5.03
C ASN A 138 9.66 7.21 -5.43
N GLY A 139 10.91 6.88 -5.06
CA GLY A 139 11.50 5.55 -5.24
C GLY A 139 11.88 5.20 -6.68
N VAL A 140 11.54 6.05 -7.65
CA VAL A 140 11.92 5.89 -9.06
C VAL A 140 13.41 6.19 -9.25
N PRO A 141 14.15 5.33 -9.98
CA PRO A 141 15.54 5.58 -10.36
C PRO A 141 15.75 6.87 -11.17
N PHE A 142 16.81 7.61 -10.84
CA PHE A 142 17.45 8.53 -11.77
C PHE A 142 18.40 7.76 -12.69
N PHE A 143 18.38 8.06 -13.99
CA PHE A 143 19.30 7.52 -15.01
C PHE A 143 20.12 8.66 -15.63
N ASN A 144 21.31 8.33 -16.17
CA ASN A 144 22.16 9.33 -16.84
C ASN A 144 21.66 9.65 -18.26
N GLU A 145 22.35 10.55 -18.98
CA GLU A 145 21.90 11.05 -20.29
C GLU A 145 22.09 10.09 -21.49
N TYR A 146 22.35 8.80 -21.24
CA TYR A 146 22.77 7.83 -22.25
C TYR A 146 21.79 6.65 -22.39
N GLU A 147 21.49 6.28 -23.65
CA GLU A 147 20.76 5.04 -23.98
C GLU A 147 21.69 3.83 -24.08
N SER A 148 22.95 4.06 -24.43
CA SER A 148 23.96 3.03 -24.65
C SER A 148 25.36 3.53 -24.31
N PRO A 149 26.40 2.66 -24.24
CA PRO A 149 27.75 3.06 -23.83
C PRO A 149 28.43 4.10 -24.74
N THR A 150 27.80 4.47 -25.86
CA THR A 150 28.33 5.40 -26.86
C THR A 150 27.29 6.38 -27.41
N GLU A 151 26.05 6.39 -26.91
CA GLU A 151 24.96 7.19 -27.49
C GLU A 151 24.11 7.86 -26.40
N THR A 152 24.08 9.20 -26.45
CA THR A 152 23.20 10.07 -25.65
C THR A 152 21.76 9.95 -26.12
N LEU A 153 20.80 10.26 -25.24
CA LEU A 153 19.36 10.24 -25.52
C LEU A 153 18.99 10.85 -26.87
N THR A 154 18.35 10.03 -27.70
CA THR A 154 17.89 10.36 -29.04
C THR A 154 16.57 11.13 -28.98
N ASN A 155 16.29 11.93 -30.02
CA ASN A 155 14.98 12.56 -30.17
C ASN A 155 13.82 11.54 -30.20
N GLN A 156 14.07 10.27 -30.51
CA GLN A 156 13.05 9.22 -30.55
C GLN A 156 12.70 8.68 -29.15
N VAL A 157 13.68 8.57 -28.25
CA VAL A 157 13.45 8.18 -26.85
C VAL A 157 12.98 9.36 -26.00
N ILE A 158 13.47 10.58 -26.24
CA ILE A 158 12.91 11.79 -25.61
C ILE A 158 11.43 11.98 -26.02
N GLN A 159 11.06 11.64 -27.27
CA GLN A 159 9.66 11.58 -27.69
C GLN A 159 8.87 10.42 -27.07
N SER A 160 9.49 9.51 -26.34
CA SER A 160 8.83 8.44 -25.58
C SER A 160 8.63 8.78 -24.10
N PHE A 161 9.13 9.92 -23.63
CA PHE A 161 8.90 10.34 -22.24
C PHE A 161 7.45 10.78 -22.03
N ASP A 162 6.93 10.51 -20.84
CA ASP A 162 5.62 10.99 -20.40
C ASP A 162 5.69 12.38 -19.73
N PRO A 163 4.57 12.97 -19.26
CA PRO A 163 4.57 14.28 -18.61
C PRO A 163 5.35 14.40 -17.30
N GLY A 164 5.87 13.30 -16.73
CA GLY A 164 6.85 13.32 -15.64
C GLY A 164 8.30 13.22 -16.11
N ASN A 165 8.56 13.28 -17.42
CA ASN A 165 9.88 13.15 -18.06
C ASN A 165 10.59 11.79 -17.82
N GLY A 166 9.84 10.70 -17.68
CA GLY A 166 10.36 9.34 -17.59
C GLY A 166 9.67 8.36 -18.54
N HIS A 167 10.15 7.11 -18.55
CA HIS A 167 9.57 5.99 -19.31
C HIS A 167 10.00 4.62 -18.76
N PRO A 168 9.31 3.52 -19.12
CA PRO A 168 9.77 2.16 -18.79
C PRO A 168 10.91 1.68 -19.70
N ALA A 169 11.87 0.98 -19.10
CA ALA A 169 12.78 0.06 -19.77
C ALA A 169 12.13 -1.34 -19.92
N PRO A 170 12.79 -2.30 -20.62
CA PRO A 170 12.42 -3.72 -20.52
C PRO A 170 12.38 -4.21 -19.07
N GLN A 171 11.48 -5.16 -18.81
CA GLN A 171 11.05 -5.61 -17.46
C GLN A 171 10.29 -4.54 -16.66
N GLY A 172 9.86 -3.47 -17.32
CA GLY A 172 8.94 -2.47 -16.80
C GLY A 172 9.51 -1.47 -15.80
N ARG A 173 10.83 -1.47 -15.63
CA ARG A 173 11.59 -0.52 -14.82
C ARG A 173 11.40 0.91 -15.31
N TYR A 174 10.49 1.64 -14.68
CA TYR A 174 10.33 3.07 -14.91
C TYR A 174 11.52 3.84 -14.32
N HIS A 175 11.92 4.94 -14.97
CA HIS A 175 13.07 5.76 -14.58
C HIS A 175 12.99 7.16 -15.20
N TYR A 176 13.62 8.13 -14.53
CA TYR A 176 13.76 9.50 -15.03
C TYR A 176 15.13 9.72 -15.67
N HIS A 177 15.12 10.23 -16.90
CA HIS A 177 16.32 10.68 -17.62
C HIS A 177 16.50 12.20 -17.61
N PHE A 178 15.46 12.94 -17.21
CA PHE A 178 15.33 14.40 -17.26
C PHE A 178 14.77 14.91 -15.92
N PRO A 179 14.70 16.23 -15.67
CA PRO A 179 14.07 16.78 -14.47
C PRO A 179 12.64 16.25 -14.30
N PRO A 180 12.30 15.56 -13.19
CA PRO A 180 10.97 14.99 -12.98
C PRO A 180 9.96 16.11 -12.66
N GLU A 181 9.29 16.63 -13.69
CA GLU A 181 8.33 17.74 -13.56
C GLU A 181 7.19 17.43 -12.57
N SER A 182 6.84 16.15 -12.43
CA SER A 182 5.93 15.60 -11.43
C SER A 182 6.31 15.92 -9.98
N LEU A 183 7.61 15.99 -9.67
CA LEU A 183 8.13 16.25 -8.32
C LEU A 183 8.46 17.74 -8.09
N ILE A 184 8.46 18.55 -9.16
CA ILE A 184 8.68 20.01 -9.13
C ILE A 184 7.33 20.72 -8.88
N THR A 185 6.65 20.30 -7.81
CA THR A 185 5.21 20.56 -7.56
C THR A 185 4.84 22.01 -7.20
N VAL A 186 5.79 22.81 -6.71
CA VAL A 186 5.54 24.18 -6.22
C VAL A 186 6.66 25.15 -6.62
N THR A 187 7.91 24.72 -6.51
CA THR A 187 9.10 25.55 -6.72
C THR A 187 10.24 24.73 -7.35
N GLU A 188 10.90 25.30 -8.35
CA GLU A 188 12.00 24.64 -9.08
C GLU A 188 13.30 24.53 -8.28
N ASN A 189 13.29 24.85 -6.97
CA ASN A 189 14.41 24.66 -6.03
C ASN A 189 14.13 23.57 -4.98
N ASN A 190 13.12 22.71 -5.20
CA ASN A 190 12.80 21.58 -4.34
C ASN A 190 13.96 20.55 -4.34
N PHE A 191 14.14 19.86 -3.21
CA PHE A 191 14.82 18.56 -3.19
C PHE A 191 14.04 17.55 -4.04
N LEU A 192 14.74 16.61 -4.68
CA LEU A 192 14.14 15.61 -5.59
C LEU A 192 14.54 14.16 -5.24
N GLY A 193 15.60 13.95 -4.47
CA GLY A 193 16.14 12.63 -4.13
C GLY A 193 17.67 12.65 -4.01
N PHE A 194 18.30 11.48 -3.97
CA PHE A 194 19.74 11.32 -3.79
C PHE A 194 20.44 10.78 -5.04
N ALA A 195 21.68 11.21 -5.25
CA ALA A 195 22.63 10.57 -6.14
C ALA A 195 23.24 9.30 -5.49
N GLY A 196 23.73 8.37 -6.30
CA GLY A 196 24.38 7.14 -5.84
C GLY A 196 25.67 7.33 -5.01
N ASP A 197 26.20 8.55 -4.94
CA ASP A 197 27.32 8.94 -4.06
C ASP A 197 26.87 9.62 -2.75
N GLY A 198 25.55 9.65 -2.49
CA GLY A 198 24.93 10.18 -1.29
C GLY A 198 24.62 11.68 -1.31
N PHE A 199 25.08 12.43 -2.31
CA PHE A 199 24.78 13.86 -2.37
C PHE A 199 23.33 14.13 -2.80
N PRO A 200 22.67 15.16 -2.23
CA PRO A 200 21.32 15.56 -2.63
C PRO A 200 21.22 16.00 -4.10
N VAL A 201 20.06 15.75 -4.71
CA VAL A 201 19.66 16.23 -6.04
C VAL A 201 18.48 17.19 -5.86
N TYR A 202 18.57 18.37 -6.47
CA TYR A 202 17.58 19.44 -6.43
C TYR A 202 17.06 19.82 -7.84
N GLY A 203 15.97 20.58 -7.87
CA GLY A 203 15.42 21.18 -9.09
C GLY A 203 16.36 22.22 -9.74
N PRO A 204 16.02 22.76 -10.94
CA PRO A 204 16.87 23.67 -11.70
C PRO A 204 17.22 25.04 -11.06
N LYS A 205 16.67 25.39 -9.89
CA LYS A 205 16.84 26.69 -9.23
C LYS A 205 17.48 26.62 -7.85
N ASN A 206 18.10 27.73 -7.48
CA ASN A 206 18.59 27.98 -6.13
C ASN A 206 17.49 28.64 -5.27
N PRO A 207 17.62 28.66 -3.93
CA PRO A 207 16.63 29.28 -3.04
C PRO A 207 16.40 30.80 -3.21
N ASP A 208 17.16 31.47 -4.08
CA ASP A 208 16.94 32.88 -4.46
C ASP A 208 15.93 33.04 -5.62
N GLY A 209 15.47 31.94 -6.21
CA GLY A 209 14.51 31.91 -7.32
C GLY A 209 15.14 32.08 -8.71
N ASN A 210 16.47 32.11 -8.82
CA ASN A 210 17.19 32.06 -10.10
C ASN A 210 17.61 30.61 -10.42
N ASN A 211 17.79 30.31 -11.71
CA ASN A 211 18.39 29.04 -12.13
C ASN A 211 19.84 28.97 -11.64
N ALA A 212 20.32 27.78 -11.25
CA ALA A 212 21.73 27.59 -10.91
C ALA A 212 22.63 28.06 -12.06
N GLN A 213 23.70 28.82 -11.78
CA GLN A 213 24.55 29.45 -12.82
C GLN A 213 26.03 29.10 -12.72
N ASN A 214 26.51 28.54 -11.60
CA ASN A 214 27.93 28.27 -11.37
C ASN A 214 28.19 26.77 -11.13
N LEU A 215 27.33 25.94 -11.72
CA LEU A 215 27.47 24.49 -11.75
C LEU A 215 28.82 24.06 -12.34
N ASP A 216 29.35 22.94 -11.86
CA ASP A 216 30.48 22.25 -12.46
C ASP A 216 30.08 21.42 -13.69
N ASP A 217 31.07 20.76 -14.31
CA ASP A 217 30.91 19.92 -15.51
C ASP A 217 29.96 18.71 -15.30
N TYR A 218 29.47 18.49 -14.07
CA TYR A 218 28.62 17.36 -13.67
C TYR A 218 27.24 17.80 -13.16
N HIS A 219 26.98 19.11 -13.20
CA HIS A 219 25.81 19.81 -12.67
C HIS A 219 25.68 19.83 -11.13
N GLY A 220 26.81 19.85 -10.40
CA GLY A 220 26.81 20.18 -8.97
C GLY A 220 27.32 21.58 -8.65
N GLU A 221 26.91 22.15 -7.51
CA GLU A 221 27.59 23.30 -6.89
C GLU A 221 27.68 23.22 -5.37
N PHE A 222 28.61 23.97 -4.77
CA PHE A 222 28.63 24.26 -3.34
C PHE A 222 27.79 25.53 -3.08
N GLY A 223 26.52 25.33 -2.70
CA GLY A 223 25.57 26.41 -2.44
C GLY A 223 24.68 26.15 -1.22
N PRO A 224 24.01 27.17 -0.67
CA PRO A 224 23.03 27.00 0.40
C PRO A 224 21.72 26.44 -0.16
N THR A 225 21.19 25.39 0.46
CA THR A 225 19.86 24.82 0.16
C THR A 225 18.85 25.25 1.24
N PRO A 226 17.54 24.92 1.13
CA PRO A 226 16.57 25.18 2.20
C PRO A 226 16.97 24.52 3.53
N ASP A 227 17.56 23.32 3.43
CA ASP A 227 17.88 22.41 4.54
C ASP A 227 19.31 22.58 5.04
N PHE A 228 20.23 22.97 4.14
CA PHE A 228 21.65 23.22 4.41
C PHE A 228 22.02 24.69 4.13
N PRO A 229 21.57 25.65 4.97
CA PRO A 229 21.76 27.08 4.75
C PRO A 229 23.23 27.54 4.89
N ASP A 230 24.08 26.77 5.57
CA ASP A 230 25.53 27.02 5.70
C ASP A 230 26.34 26.49 4.50
N SER A 231 25.67 25.98 3.45
CA SER A 231 26.18 25.36 2.21
C SER A 231 26.53 23.88 2.29
N ILE A 232 26.18 23.16 1.22
CA ILE A 232 26.54 21.76 0.93
C ILE A 232 26.86 21.63 -0.57
N TYR A 233 27.62 20.59 -0.95
CA TYR A 233 27.66 20.16 -2.35
C TYR A 233 26.37 19.39 -2.69
N HIS A 234 25.74 19.74 -3.80
CA HIS A 234 24.50 19.12 -4.27
C HIS A 234 24.38 19.28 -5.79
N TYR A 235 23.61 18.38 -6.42
CA TYR A 235 23.34 18.40 -7.85
C TYR A 235 22.07 19.18 -8.19
N HIS A 236 22.04 19.79 -9.37
CA HIS A 236 20.86 20.44 -9.94
C HIS A 236 20.45 19.76 -11.24
N THR A 237 19.21 19.28 -11.29
CA THR A 237 18.57 18.83 -12.54
C THR A 237 18.44 19.99 -13.54
N ASN A 238 18.54 19.70 -14.84
CA ASN A 238 18.57 20.71 -15.89
C ASN A 238 17.94 20.19 -17.21
N PHE A 239 17.39 21.08 -18.02
CA PHE A 239 16.85 20.76 -19.35
C PHE A 239 17.92 20.80 -20.47
N THR A 240 19.18 21.05 -20.11
CA THR A 240 20.36 20.81 -20.97
C THR A 240 21.19 19.67 -20.41
N SER A 241 21.77 18.87 -21.31
CA SER A 241 22.79 17.85 -21.04
C SER A 241 23.93 18.39 -20.14
N PRO A 242 24.36 17.65 -19.08
CA PRO A 242 23.76 16.43 -18.53
C PRO A 242 22.48 16.70 -17.71
N TYR A 243 21.38 16.01 -17.99
CA TYR A 243 20.05 16.44 -17.50
C TYR A 243 19.79 16.25 -15.99
N ILE A 244 20.51 15.36 -15.31
CA ILE A 244 20.35 15.09 -13.88
C ILE A 244 21.71 15.18 -13.16
N ILE A 245 22.63 14.25 -13.47
CA ILE A 245 24.01 14.19 -12.97
C ILE A 245 24.90 13.74 -14.14
N GLY A 246 26.04 14.42 -14.36
CA GLY A 246 27.02 13.99 -15.37
C GLY A 246 27.96 12.88 -14.87
N ALA A 247 28.58 13.10 -13.72
CA ALA A 247 29.47 12.17 -13.02
C ALA A 247 29.31 12.34 -11.50
N PHE A 248 29.69 11.32 -10.75
CA PHE A 248 29.70 11.35 -9.29
C PHE A 248 30.93 12.11 -8.78
N ALA A 249 30.72 13.26 -8.16
CA ALA A 249 31.76 14.00 -7.45
C ALA A 249 32.11 13.38 -6.09
N GLY A 250 31.19 12.62 -5.49
CA GLY A 250 31.40 11.87 -4.25
C GLY A 250 31.96 10.47 -4.45
N THR A 251 31.91 9.66 -3.39
CA THR A 251 32.24 8.23 -3.44
C THR A 251 30.96 7.43 -3.56
N LEU A 252 30.82 6.61 -4.60
CA LEU A 252 29.66 5.74 -4.80
C LEU A 252 29.40 4.81 -3.60
N GLY A 253 28.14 4.72 -3.19
CA GLY A 253 27.65 3.76 -2.20
C GLY A 253 27.55 2.34 -2.74
N THR A 254 27.39 1.37 -1.84
CA THR A 254 27.51 -0.06 -2.19
C THR A 254 26.42 -0.58 -3.13
N GLY A 255 25.30 0.14 -3.29
CA GLY A 255 24.22 -0.21 -4.22
C GLY A 255 24.43 0.20 -5.68
N PHE A 256 25.50 0.94 -6.01
CA PHE A 256 25.59 1.67 -7.28
C PHE A 256 26.79 1.25 -8.17
N GLY A 257 26.49 0.42 -9.18
CA GLY A 257 27.38 0.08 -10.30
C GLY A 257 28.45 -0.99 -9.99
N GLY A 258 28.84 -1.86 -10.92
CA GLY A 258 28.36 -2.06 -12.28
C GLY A 258 29.31 -2.98 -13.06
N GLY A 259 28.93 -4.25 -13.28
CA GLY A 259 29.87 -5.27 -13.79
C GLY A 259 29.29 -6.43 -14.62
N GLY A 260 27.98 -6.42 -14.93
CA GLY A 260 27.30 -7.52 -15.63
C GLY A 260 26.82 -8.59 -14.66
N GLY A 261 25.64 -8.38 -14.07
CA GLY A 261 25.18 -9.08 -12.86
C GLY A 261 25.69 -8.39 -11.58
N GLY A 262 25.00 -8.64 -10.46
CA GLY A 262 25.39 -8.13 -9.13
C GLY A 262 25.08 -6.65 -8.91
N GLY A 263 23.82 -6.33 -8.63
CA GLY A 263 23.36 -5.00 -8.20
C GLY A 263 21.87 -5.03 -7.91
N GLY A 264 21.50 -5.32 -6.65
CA GLY A 264 20.12 -5.64 -6.22
C GLY A 264 19.67 -7.03 -6.70
N GLY A 265 19.71 -7.27 -8.01
CA GLY A 265 19.53 -8.61 -8.59
C GLY A 265 20.71 -9.53 -8.29
N GLY A 266 20.51 -10.50 -7.40
CA GLY A 266 21.27 -11.74 -7.42
C GLY A 266 20.94 -12.57 -8.67
N ASP A 267 21.78 -13.56 -9.00
CA ASP A 267 21.38 -14.57 -9.98
C ASP A 267 20.09 -15.27 -9.50
N PRO A 268 19.12 -15.56 -10.38
CA PRO A 268 17.89 -16.23 -9.99
C PRO A 268 18.23 -17.58 -9.34
N PRO A 269 17.53 -17.98 -8.24
CA PRO A 269 17.84 -19.22 -7.56
C PRO A 269 17.79 -20.43 -8.51
N ASP A 270 18.75 -21.35 -8.35
CA ASP A 270 18.57 -22.71 -8.86
C ASP A 270 17.32 -23.28 -8.18
N CYS A 271 16.40 -23.87 -8.93
CA CYS A 271 15.01 -24.11 -8.51
C CYS A 271 14.86 -25.10 -7.33
N GLY A 272 15.97 -25.63 -6.79
CA GLY A 272 16.01 -26.46 -5.59
C GLY A 272 16.15 -25.71 -4.25
N ASP A 273 16.58 -24.43 -4.26
CA ASP A 273 16.91 -23.67 -3.03
C ASP A 273 15.88 -22.55 -2.69
N VAL A 274 14.74 -22.51 -3.38
CA VAL A 274 13.66 -21.53 -3.16
C VAL A 274 12.89 -21.85 -1.85
N PRO A 275 12.70 -20.89 -0.92
CA PRO A 275 11.82 -21.09 0.23
C PRO A 275 10.34 -21.30 -0.19
N PRO A 276 9.53 -22.07 0.55
CA PRO A 276 8.11 -22.22 0.24
C PRO A 276 7.39 -20.86 0.25
N GLY A 277 6.83 -20.46 -0.90
CA GLY A 277 6.09 -19.19 -1.04
C GLY A 277 6.62 -18.19 -2.08
N ALA A 278 7.55 -18.56 -2.96
CA ALA A 278 7.91 -17.75 -4.14
C ALA A 278 7.61 -18.53 -5.44
N PRO A 279 7.01 -17.90 -6.48
CA PRO A 279 6.49 -18.62 -7.64
C PRO A 279 7.57 -19.09 -8.62
N CYS A 280 7.32 -20.24 -9.25
CA CYS A 280 8.16 -20.87 -10.28
C CYS A 280 7.27 -21.76 -11.16
N CYS A 281 6.50 -21.14 -12.06
CA CYS A 281 5.39 -21.79 -12.75
C CYS A 281 5.71 -22.22 -14.19
N GLY A 282 5.36 -23.47 -14.52
CA GLY A 282 5.04 -23.87 -15.90
C GLY A 282 6.20 -24.29 -16.81
N ASP A 283 6.88 -23.33 -17.46
CA ASP A 283 7.56 -23.57 -18.75
C ASP A 283 9.10 -23.59 -18.72
N GLY A 284 9.71 -23.04 -17.66
CA GLY A 284 11.17 -22.93 -17.52
C GLY A 284 11.82 -21.72 -18.19
N ILE A 285 11.07 -20.65 -18.50
CA ILE A 285 11.56 -19.42 -19.13
C ILE A 285 11.08 -18.18 -18.35
N CYS A 286 11.91 -17.69 -17.42
CA CYS A 286 11.63 -16.44 -16.71
C CYS A 286 11.63 -15.22 -17.65
N GLY A 287 10.65 -14.32 -17.50
CA GLY A 287 10.64 -13.00 -18.15
C GLY A 287 9.82 -12.88 -19.45
N GLY A 288 8.90 -13.81 -19.70
CA GLY A 288 7.79 -13.58 -20.63
C GLY A 288 6.69 -12.67 -20.04
N PRO A 289 5.70 -12.24 -20.84
CA PRO A 289 4.47 -11.65 -20.30
C PRO A 289 3.55 -12.75 -19.76
N GLU A 290 3.21 -12.66 -18.47
CA GLU A 290 2.14 -13.44 -17.85
C GLU A 290 0.78 -13.01 -18.45
N THR A 291 -0.10 -13.97 -18.73
CA THR A 291 -1.49 -13.75 -19.17
C THR A 291 -2.36 -14.92 -18.71
N GLU A 292 -3.68 -14.73 -18.64
CA GLU A 292 -4.69 -15.76 -18.36
C GLU A 292 -4.56 -17.05 -19.21
N THR A 293 -3.82 -17.01 -20.33
CA THR A 293 -3.59 -18.16 -21.22
C THR A 293 -2.27 -18.92 -20.98
N ASN A 294 -1.28 -18.32 -20.29
CA ASN A 294 0.02 -18.97 -20.00
C ASN A 294 0.41 -18.98 -18.52
N CYS A 295 -0.14 -18.09 -17.69
CA CYS A 295 -0.09 -18.19 -16.23
C CYS A 295 -1.41 -17.68 -15.62
N PRO A 296 -2.42 -18.55 -15.48
CA PRO A 296 -3.70 -18.17 -14.88
C PRO A 296 -3.66 -18.06 -13.34
N GLU A 297 -2.61 -18.55 -12.67
CA GLU A 297 -2.52 -18.57 -11.20
C GLU A 297 -1.79 -17.33 -10.64
N ASP A 298 -0.63 -16.91 -11.18
CA ASP A 298 0.14 -15.75 -10.65
C ASP A 298 -0.39 -14.36 -11.09
N CYS A 299 -1.38 -14.30 -11.99
CA CYS A 299 -2.03 -13.03 -12.35
C CYS A 299 -3.14 -12.59 -11.38
N ALA A 300 -3.45 -13.38 -10.36
CA ALA A 300 -4.34 -12.97 -9.29
C ALA A 300 -3.66 -11.89 -8.43
N THR A 301 -4.00 -10.61 -8.66
CA THR A 301 -3.81 -9.57 -7.64
C THR A 301 -4.45 -10.08 -6.36
N THR A 302 -3.69 -10.22 -5.28
CA THR A 302 -4.21 -10.72 -4.02
C THR A 302 -5.14 -9.67 -3.43
N ILE A 303 -6.43 -9.78 -3.74
CA ILE A 303 -7.46 -8.90 -3.20
C ILE A 303 -7.54 -9.23 -1.71
N ASP A 304 -7.10 -8.30 -0.86
CA ASP A 304 -7.18 -8.43 0.59
C ASP A 304 -8.65 -8.27 1.03
N TYR A 305 -9.42 -9.34 0.83
CA TYR A 305 -10.83 -9.38 1.18
C TYR A 305 -10.98 -9.22 2.69
N THR A 306 -11.59 -8.11 3.09
CA THR A 306 -11.84 -7.80 4.50
C THR A 306 -13.04 -8.58 5.07
N ILE A 307 -13.13 -9.88 4.72
CA ILE A 307 -14.12 -10.84 5.21
C ILE A 307 -13.43 -11.96 6.00
N ILE A 308 -14.15 -12.54 6.96
CA ILE A 308 -13.73 -13.76 7.69
C ILE A 308 -14.95 -14.63 7.97
N VAL A 309 -14.77 -15.95 8.12
CA VAL A 309 -15.75 -16.77 8.86
C VAL A 309 -15.80 -16.26 10.30
N ASN A 310 -16.99 -15.84 10.73
CA ASN A 310 -17.28 -15.25 12.03
C ASN A 310 -17.98 -16.23 12.97
N GLU A 311 -18.91 -17.02 12.43
CA GLU A 311 -19.67 -18.06 13.09
C GLU A 311 -19.86 -19.23 12.12
N PHE A 312 -19.92 -20.46 12.60
CA PHE A 312 -20.41 -21.59 11.81
C PHE A 312 -21.03 -22.68 12.68
N MET A 313 -21.93 -23.45 12.10
CA MET A 313 -22.62 -24.59 12.71
C MET A 313 -22.71 -25.74 11.70
N ALA A 314 -22.36 -26.94 12.16
CA ALA A 314 -22.23 -28.18 11.40
C ALA A 314 -23.02 -29.34 12.04
N ALA A 315 -24.08 -29.01 12.78
CA ALA A 315 -24.88 -29.97 13.53
C ALA A 315 -26.29 -29.39 13.82
N SER A 316 -27.03 -29.03 12.78
CA SER A 316 -28.41 -28.57 12.92
C SER A 316 -29.37 -29.63 13.49
N GLN A 317 -30.43 -29.18 14.18
CA GLN A 317 -31.58 -30.01 14.60
C GLN A 317 -32.87 -29.20 14.84
N ASN A 318 -32.73 -28.07 15.54
CA ASN A 318 -33.79 -27.14 15.94
C ASN A 318 -33.42 -25.67 15.59
N CYS A 319 -32.15 -25.43 15.24
CA CYS A 319 -31.66 -24.25 14.57
C CYS A 319 -30.86 -24.68 13.32
N CYS A 320 -30.78 -23.90 12.25
CA CYS A 320 -31.39 -22.56 12.07
C CYS A 320 -32.24 -22.50 10.80
N ASP A 321 -33.35 -21.75 10.88
CA ASP A 321 -34.36 -21.67 9.81
C ASP A 321 -33.78 -20.95 8.59
N ASP A 322 -33.69 -21.68 7.48
CA ASP A 322 -33.16 -21.24 6.18
C ASP A 322 -34.01 -20.14 5.50
N GLY A 323 -35.27 -19.97 5.93
CA GLY A 323 -36.28 -19.14 5.31
C GLY A 323 -37.35 -19.91 4.51
N THR A 324 -37.17 -21.22 4.31
CA THR A 324 -38.19 -22.14 3.76
C THR A 324 -38.89 -22.96 4.84
N GLY A 325 -38.22 -23.14 5.98
CA GLY A 325 -38.69 -23.86 7.17
C GLY A 325 -37.91 -25.15 7.45
N GLU A 326 -36.70 -25.28 6.89
CA GLU A 326 -35.77 -26.38 7.12
C GLU A 326 -34.62 -25.88 8.02
N TYR A 327 -33.95 -26.78 8.75
CA TYR A 327 -33.05 -26.42 9.85
C TYR A 327 -31.65 -26.87 9.52
N GLU A 328 -30.84 -25.96 9.00
CA GLU A 328 -29.63 -26.33 8.26
C GLU A 328 -28.34 -25.81 8.88
N ASP A 329 -27.24 -26.42 8.46
CA ASP A 329 -25.87 -26.00 8.79
C ASP A 329 -25.55 -24.68 8.10
N PHE A 330 -24.65 -23.88 8.67
CA PHE A 330 -24.30 -22.58 8.10
C PHE A 330 -22.87 -22.13 8.36
N ILE A 331 -22.41 -21.25 7.48
CA ILE A 331 -21.15 -20.51 7.57
C ILE A 331 -21.51 -19.02 7.50
N GLU A 332 -21.24 -18.26 8.57
CA GLU A 332 -21.42 -16.80 8.58
C GLU A 332 -20.11 -16.09 8.26
N LEU A 333 -20.17 -15.15 7.31
CA LEU A 333 -19.09 -14.24 6.95
C LEU A 333 -19.32 -12.85 7.54
N TYR A 334 -18.31 -12.29 8.18
CA TYR A 334 -18.29 -10.92 8.70
C TYR A 334 -17.35 -10.04 7.88
N ASN A 335 -17.87 -8.93 7.36
CA ASN A 335 -17.07 -7.89 6.72
C ASN A 335 -16.52 -6.92 7.80
N TYR A 336 -15.22 -6.98 8.05
CA TYR A 336 -14.52 -6.13 9.02
C TYR A 336 -13.94 -4.84 8.40
N GLY A 337 -14.10 -4.66 7.08
CA GLY A 337 -13.62 -3.51 6.32
C GLY A 337 -14.58 -2.33 6.29
N MET A 338 -14.25 -1.35 5.44
CA MET A 338 -14.96 -0.08 5.32
C MET A 338 -15.94 0.02 4.15
N GLU A 339 -15.74 -0.80 3.12
CA GLU A 339 -16.58 -0.85 1.92
C GLU A 339 -17.41 -2.14 1.89
N ALA A 340 -18.45 -2.15 1.07
CA ALA A 340 -19.24 -3.36 0.85
C ALA A 340 -18.51 -4.33 -0.07
N ILE A 341 -18.55 -5.63 0.25
CA ILE A 341 -17.91 -6.70 -0.53
C ILE A 341 -19.00 -7.60 -1.09
N ASP A 342 -19.08 -7.70 -2.41
CA ASP A 342 -19.87 -8.72 -3.10
C ASP A 342 -19.04 -10.01 -3.20
N ILE A 343 -19.60 -11.13 -2.74
CA ILE A 343 -18.98 -12.46 -2.84
C ILE A 343 -19.51 -13.29 -4.03
N GLY A 344 -20.38 -12.72 -4.87
CA GLY A 344 -20.90 -13.41 -6.06
C GLY A 344 -19.77 -13.93 -6.96
N GLY A 345 -19.83 -15.22 -7.32
CA GLY A 345 -18.80 -15.91 -8.09
C GLY A 345 -17.68 -16.57 -7.26
N PHE A 346 -17.72 -16.50 -5.93
CA PHE A 346 -16.73 -17.17 -5.06
C PHE A 346 -16.96 -18.68 -5.01
N TYR A 347 -15.89 -19.41 -4.66
CA TYR A 347 -15.92 -20.86 -4.47
C TYR A 347 -15.90 -21.23 -2.98
N PHE A 348 -16.75 -22.18 -2.60
CA PHE A 348 -16.90 -22.71 -1.24
C PHE A 348 -16.63 -24.22 -1.19
N THR A 349 -16.11 -24.73 -0.07
CA THR A 349 -15.93 -26.17 0.15
C THR A 349 -15.91 -26.57 1.62
N HIS A 350 -16.28 -27.82 1.87
CA HIS A 350 -16.18 -28.51 3.17
C HIS A 350 -14.89 -29.35 3.32
N THR A 351 -14.00 -29.35 2.32
CA THR A 351 -12.72 -30.07 2.42
C THR A 351 -11.55 -29.35 1.74
N LEU A 352 -10.43 -29.24 2.47
CA LEU A 352 -9.14 -28.76 1.95
C LEU A 352 -8.34 -29.90 1.27
N THR A 353 -8.93 -31.09 1.12
CA THR A 353 -8.28 -32.27 0.52
C THR A 353 -9.04 -32.85 -0.65
N GLY A 354 -9.25 -32.03 -1.69
CA GLY A 354 -9.93 -32.48 -2.91
C GLY A 354 -9.87 -31.48 -4.06
N SER A 355 -10.88 -31.54 -4.92
CA SER A 355 -11.17 -30.54 -5.95
C SER A 355 -12.68 -30.28 -6.04
N PHE A 356 -13.35 -30.40 -4.88
CA PHE A 356 -14.75 -30.04 -4.70
C PHE A 356 -14.78 -28.56 -4.32
N LEU A 357 -15.34 -27.75 -5.21
CA LEU A 357 -15.50 -26.31 -5.07
C LEU A 357 -16.89 -25.97 -5.63
N TYR A 358 -17.81 -25.57 -4.76
CA TYR A 358 -19.12 -25.08 -5.15
C TYR A 358 -19.04 -23.59 -5.48
N HIS A 359 -19.63 -23.16 -6.59
CA HIS A 359 -19.57 -21.78 -7.07
C HIS A 359 -20.92 -21.06 -6.84
N ILE A 360 -20.97 -20.12 -5.91
CA ILE A 360 -22.16 -19.26 -5.71
C ILE A 360 -22.31 -18.26 -6.88
N THR A 361 -23.53 -17.91 -7.26
CA THR A 361 -23.74 -17.15 -8.52
C THR A 361 -23.38 -15.67 -8.39
N ASP A 362 -22.79 -15.12 -9.45
CA ASP A 362 -22.47 -13.69 -9.65
C ASP A 362 -23.70 -12.83 -10.01
N SER A 363 -24.84 -13.48 -10.28
CA SER A 363 -26.05 -12.86 -10.83
C SER A 363 -26.82 -11.95 -9.87
N SER A 364 -26.52 -12.01 -8.58
CA SER A 364 -27.45 -11.63 -7.50
C SER A 364 -26.81 -10.77 -6.40
N ALA A 365 -25.98 -9.79 -6.81
CA ALA A 365 -25.29 -8.84 -5.93
C ALA A 365 -26.12 -8.27 -4.75
N SER A 366 -27.43 -8.10 -4.91
CA SER A 366 -28.35 -7.66 -3.84
C SER A 366 -28.51 -8.62 -2.66
N GLU A 367 -28.07 -9.88 -2.82
CA GLU A 367 -28.11 -10.95 -1.82
C GLU A 367 -26.69 -11.32 -1.37
N THR A 368 -25.71 -11.29 -2.29
CA THR A 368 -24.30 -11.64 -2.03
C THR A 368 -23.42 -10.48 -1.54
N THR A 369 -23.95 -9.26 -1.41
CA THR A 369 -23.19 -8.10 -0.88
C THR A 369 -23.20 -8.00 0.65
N ILE A 370 -22.04 -8.22 1.27
CA ILE A 370 -21.77 -7.96 2.69
C ILE A 370 -21.40 -6.48 2.87
N ASN A 371 -22.32 -5.70 3.43
CA ASN A 371 -22.07 -4.30 3.81
C ASN A 371 -20.96 -4.20 4.88
N ALA A 372 -20.25 -3.06 4.93
CA ALA A 372 -19.22 -2.79 5.93
C ALA A 372 -19.72 -2.97 7.37
N GLY A 373 -19.09 -3.87 8.14
CA GLY A 373 -19.52 -4.23 9.50
C GLY A 373 -20.77 -5.12 9.57
N GLY A 374 -21.25 -5.62 8.43
CA GLY A 374 -22.38 -6.54 8.30
C GLY A 374 -21.96 -8.01 8.28
N PHE A 375 -22.97 -8.87 8.30
CA PHE A 375 -22.86 -10.32 8.31
C PHE A 375 -23.63 -10.89 7.12
N LEU A 376 -23.17 -12.01 6.56
CA LEU A 376 -23.87 -12.78 5.52
C LEU A 376 -23.79 -14.27 5.85
N VAL A 377 -24.92 -14.96 5.76
CA VAL A 377 -25.06 -16.38 6.08
C VAL A 377 -25.06 -17.17 4.78
N ILE A 378 -24.27 -18.25 4.74
CA ILE A 378 -24.22 -19.24 3.68
C ILE A 378 -24.74 -20.55 4.25
N TRP A 379 -25.81 -21.09 3.69
CA TRP A 379 -26.45 -22.33 4.11
C TRP A 379 -25.76 -23.53 3.46
N ALA A 380 -25.35 -24.48 4.30
CA ALA A 380 -24.75 -25.75 3.90
C ALA A 380 -25.82 -26.85 4.02
N ASP A 381 -26.79 -26.80 3.11
CA ASP A 381 -27.99 -27.64 3.06
C ASP A 381 -27.94 -28.73 1.98
N ALA A 382 -27.04 -28.58 1.00
CA ALA A 382 -26.99 -29.35 -0.25
C ALA A 382 -28.16 -29.11 -1.23
N ASP A 383 -28.90 -28.01 -1.09
CA ASP A 383 -30.06 -27.63 -1.94
C ASP A 383 -29.86 -26.26 -2.66
N PRO A 384 -28.83 -26.12 -3.53
CA PRO A 384 -28.51 -24.88 -4.27
C PRO A 384 -29.57 -24.44 -5.29
N GLU A 385 -30.71 -25.12 -5.41
CA GLU A 385 -31.87 -24.60 -6.15
C GLU A 385 -32.65 -23.54 -5.35
N GLN A 386 -32.39 -23.38 -4.04
CA GLN A 386 -33.04 -22.40 -3.18
C GLN A 386 -32.63 -20.94 -3.47
N GLY A 387 -31.34 -20.66 -3.62
CA GLY A 387 -30.82 -19.30 -3.82
C GLY A 387 -29.29 -19.21 -3.87
N PRO A 388 -28.72 -18.01 -4.14
CA PRO A 388 -27.28 -17.82 -4.32
C PRO A 388 -26.45 -17.96 -3.03
N LEU A 389 -27.11 -18.14 -1.88
CA LEU A 389 -26.49 -18.32 -0.56
C LEU A 389 -26.55 -19.77 -0.05
N HIS A 390 -26.96 -20.72 -0.90
CA HIS A 390 -27.09 -22.15 -0.57
C HIS A 390 -26.07 -22.95 -1.40
N VAL A 391 -25.37 -23.91 -0.80
CA VAL A 391 -24.25 -24.65 -1.43
C VAL A 391 -24.54 -26.15 -1.55
N ASP A 392 -23.89 -26.84 -2.49
CA ASP A 392 -24.19 -28.26 -2.81
C ASP A 392 -23.68 -29.31 -1.80
N PHE A 393 -23.38 -28.89 -0.57
CA PHE A 393 -22.86 -29.73 0.51
C PHE A 393 -23.42 -29.36 1.88
N THR A 394 -23.38 -30.31 2.81
CA THR A 394 -23.59 -30.10 4.25
C THR A 394 -22.26 -30.24 5.01
N LEU A 395 -22.21 -29.84 6.29
CA LEU A 395 -20.99 -29.91 7.10
C LEU A 395 -21.00 -31.11 8.05
N SER A 396 -19.83 -31.69 8.34
CA SER A 396 -19.73 -32.79 9.31
C SER A 396 -19.59 -32.29 10.74
N GLY A 397 -20.64 -32.46 11.55
CA GLY A 397 -20.60 -32.26 13.01
C GLY A 397 -19.60 -33.14 13.77
N SER A 398 -18.92 -34.07 13.10
CA SER A 398 -17.77 -34.79 13.65
C SER A 398 -16.43 -34.03 13.54
N GLY A 399 -16.40 -32.91 12.80
CA GLY A 399 -15.23 -32.10 12.47
C GLY A 399 -14.86 -32.27 10.99
N GLU A 400 -14.70 -31.15 10.28
CA GLU A 400 -14.37 -31.10 8.85
C GLU A 400 -13.56 -29.82 8.54
N ASP A 401 -13.50 -29.40 7.27
CA ASP A 401 -12.90 -28.11 6.89
C ASP A 401 -13.95 -27.10 6.40
N ILE A 402 -13.53 -25.84 6.30
CA ILE A 402 -14.19 -24.78 5.54
C ILE A 402 -13.11 -24.11 4.69
N GLY A 403 -13.30 -24.10 3.37
CA GLY A 403 -12.46 -23.40 2.40
C GLY A 403 -13.30 -22.42 1.57
N ILE A 404 -12.79 -21.20 1.37
CA ILE A 404 -13.43 -20.14 0.58
C ILE A 404 -12.36 -19.48 -0.29
N TYR A 405 -12.62 -19.40 -1.60
CA TYR A 405 -11.69 -18.94 -2.62
C TYR A 405 -12.34 -17.88 -3.51
N ASP A 406 -11.53 -16.96 -4.03
CA ASP A 406 -11.97 -15.92 -4.97
C ASP A 406 -12.28 -16.52 -6.37
N PRO A 407 -12.85 -15.73 -7.31
CA PRO A 407 -13.15 -16.22 -8.67
C PRO A 407 -11.93 -16.62 -9.51
N ASN A 408 -10.70 -16.30 -9.06
CA ASN A 408 -9.44 -16.70 -9.68
C ASN A 408 -8.88 -18.02 -9.09
N GLY A 409 -9.40 -18.47 -7.94
CA GLY A 409 -8.92 -19.62 -7.18
C GLY A 409 -8.02 -19.25 -5.98
N SER A 410 -7.82 -17.96 -5.68
CA SER A 410 -7.02 -17.50 -4.54
C SER A 410 -7.70 -17.87 -3.21
N ALA A 411 -6.98 -18.49 -2.29
CA ALA A 411 -7.50 -18.80 -0.96
C ALA A 411 -7.77 -17.54 -0.13
N ILE A 412 -9.03 -17.33 0.28
CA ILE A 412 -9.43 -16.24 1.17
C ILE A 412 -9.47 -16.74 2.61
N ILE A 413 -10.13 -17.87 2.84
CA ILE A 413 -10.26 -18.52 4.15
C ILE A 413 -10.01 -20.02 3.97
N GLU A 414 -9.11 -20.58 4.76
CA GLU A 414 -8.96 -22.03 4.95
C GLU A 414 -8.88 -22.34 6.45
N MET A 415 -9.76 -23.22 6.94
CA MET A 415 -9.75 -23.64 8.35
C MET A 415 -10.35 -25.02 8.56
N SER A 416 -9.77 -25.80 9.48
CA SER A 416 -10.33 -27.06 9.97
C SER A 416 -11.01 -26.87 11.33
N PHE A 417 -12.13 -27.57 11.58
CA PHE A 417 -12.85 -27.54 12.85
C PHE A 417 -13.01 -28.93 13.48
N SER A 418 -13.19 -28.97 14.81
CA SER A 418 -13.46 -30.21 15.54
C SER A 418 -14.95 -30.39 15.80
N SER A 419 -15.37 -31.64 16.08
CA SER A 419 -16.75 -32.01 16.40
C SER A 419 -17.54 -30.98 17.23
N GLN A 420 -18.72 -30.62 16.75
CA GLN A 420 -19.69 -29.74 17.43
C GLN A 420 -20.77 -30.57 18.13
N GLY A 421 -21.64 -29.89 18.89
CA GLY A 421 -22.88 -30.45 19.44
C GLY A 421 -24.08 -29.94 18.67
N GLU A 422 -25.20 -30.67 18.75
CA GLU A 422 -26.46 -30.29 18.11
C GLU A 422 -26.89 -28.87 18.51
N ASP A 423 -27.21 -28.04 17.52
CA ASP A 423 -27.53 -26.60 17.61
C ASP A 423 -26.48 -25.73 18.35
N THR A 424 -25.21 -26.13 18.36
CA THR A 424 -24.12 -25.39 19.02
C THR A 424 -23.13 -24.85 17.99
N SER A 425 -23.18 -23.54 17.74
CA SER A 425 -22.23 -22.88 16.84
C SER A 425 -20.86 -22.68 17.50
N TYR A 426 -19.86 -22.43 16.66
CA TYR A 426 -18.53 -22.02 17.08
C TYR A 426 -18.20 -20.69 16.41
N GLY A 427 -18.01 -19.64 17.20
CA GLY A 427 -17.94 -18.26 16.73
C GLY A 427 -16.84 -17.45 17.37
N ARG A 428 -16.43 -16.38 16.67
CA ARG A 428 -15.47 -15.38 17.14
C ARG A 428 -16.13 -14.44 18.12
N TYR A 429 -15.52 -14.24 19.29
CA TYR A 429 -15.99 -13.23 20.23
C TYR A 429 -14.86 -12.30 20.70
N PRO A 430 -15.04 -10.96 20.59
CA PRO A 430 -16.08 -10.27 19.80
C PRO A 430 -16.01 -10.60 18.29
N ASP A 431 -16.98 -10.13 17.50
CA ASP A 431 -16.89 -10.21 16.01
C ASP A 431 -15.55 -9.64 15.53
N GLY A 432 -14.94 -10.28 14.53
CA GLY A 432 -13.61 -9.90 14.06
C GLY A 432 -12.43 -10.39 14.91
N ALA A 433 -12.66 -10.98 16.10
CA ALA A 433 -11.56 -11.37 16.99
C ALA A 433 -10.85 -12.67 16.58
N GLY A 434 -9.59 -12.82 17.01
CA GLY A 434 -8.86 -14.10 16.94
C GLY A 434 -9.28 -15.14 17.98
N THR A 435 -10.18 -14.78 18.91
CA THR A 435 -10.68 -15.63 19.99
C THR A 435 -12.00 -16.29 19.60
N TRP A 436 -12.00 -17.63 19.55
CA TRP A 436 -13.17 -18.45 19.26
C TRP A 436 -13.76 -19.10 20.51
N GLN A 437 -15.07 -19.37 20.51
CA GLN A 437 -15.76 -20.12 21.56
C GLN A 437 -17.02 -20.83 21.02
N PHE A 438 -17.50 -21.83 21.75
CA PHE A 438 -18.84 -22.39 21.55
C PHE A 438 -19.89 -21.45 22.12
N MET A 439 -21.00 -21.27 21.40
CA MET A 439 -22.06 -20.32 21.74
C MET A 439 -23.41 -20.78 21.15
N ASN A 440 -24.48 -20.07 21.52
CA ASN A 440 -25.78 -20.18 20.87
C ASN A 440 -25.73 -19.56 19.45
N PRO A 441 -26.38 -20.19 18.44
CA PRO A 441 -26.42 -19.67 17.08
C PRO A 441 -26.94 -18.23 16.96
N THR A 442 -26.24 -17.38 16.20
CA THR A 442 -26.61 -15.99 15.90
C THR A 442 -26.59 -15.62 14.41
N PRO A 443 -27.04 -16.48 13.47
CA PRO A 443 -26.92 -16.22 12.03
C PRO A 443 -27.51 -14.85 11.61
N GLY A 444 -26.69 -14.02 10.97
CA GLY A 444 -27.02 -12.67 10.52
C GLY A 444 -26.95 -11.61 11.61
N MET A 445 -26.30 -11.91 12.74
CA MET A 445 -26.23 -11.08 13.94
C MET A 445 -24.87 -11.18 14.64
N ALA A 446 -24.61 -10.24 15.55
CA ALA A 446 -23.32 -10.13 16.22
C ALA A 446 -23.15 -11.17 17.37
N ASN A 447 -22.07 -11.96 17.37
CA ASN A 447 -21.81 -13.13 18.23
C ASN A 447 -21.87 -12.88 19.75
N THR A 448 -22.34 -13.84 20.55
CA THR A 448 -22.50 -13.66 22.02
C THR A 448 -21.44 -14.37 22.88
N GLU A 449 -21.40 -14.04 24.18
CA GLU A 449 -20.73 -14.87 25.22
C GLU A 449 -21.65 -15.98 25.77
N GLU A 450 -22.87 -16.14 25.23
CA GLU A 450 -23.86 -17.06 25.80
C GLU A 450 -23.80 -18.43 25.13
N LEU A 451 -23.55 -19.45 25.96
CA LEU A 451 -23.81 -20.84 25.65
C LEU A 451 -24.83 -21.36 26.66
N SER A 452 -26.04 -21.61 26.18
CA SER A 452 -27.25 -21.89 26.95
C SER A 452 -27.75 -23.31 26.68
N LEU A 453 -28.61 -23.85 27.55
CA LEU A 453 -29.28 -25.14 27.33
C LEU A 453 -30.55 -25.03 26.45
N ASN A 454 -30.82 -23.85 25.93
CA ASN A 454 -31.92 -23.58 25.00
C ASN A 454 -31.31 -23.45 23.61
N ASN A 455 -31.42 -24.48 22.79
CA ASN A 455 -30.84 -24.65 21.46
C ASN A 455 -31.43 -23.72 20.35
N ASN A 456 -31.96 -22.56 20.71
CA ASN A 456 -32.61 -21.62 19.80
C ASN A 456 -31.75 -20.37 19.62
N ILE A 457 -32.01 -19.63 18.52
CA ILE A 457 -31.53 -18.25 18.36
C ILE A 457 -31.93 -17.43 19.59
N VAL A 458 -30.95 -16.92 20.32
CA VAL A 458 -31.20 -16.06 21.49
C VAL A 458 -31.50 -14.66 20.98
N MET A 459 -32.60 -14.07 21.43
CA MET A 459 -32.87 -12.65 21.24
C MET A 459 -32.55 -11.89 22.52
N PRO A 460 -31.93 -10.70 22.46
CA PRO A 460 -31.55 -9.97 23.67
C PRO A 460 -32.78 -9.49 24.45
N ASP A 461 -32.85 -9.80 25.75
CA ASP A 461 -33.92 -9.34 26.65
C ASP A 461 -33.80 -7.85 27.03
N GLN A 462 -32.64 -7.20 26.81
CA GLN A 462 -32.34 -5.86 27.33
C GLN A 462 -31.46 -5.03 26.39
N TYR A 463 -31.62 -3.70 26.47
CA TYR A 463 -30.71 -2.75 25.81
C TYR A 463 -29.32 -2.76 26.47
N ILE A 464 -28.35 -3.37 25.81
CA ILE A 464 -26.94 -3.39 26.24
C ILE A 464 -26.10 -2.62 25.20
N ILE A 465 -24.99 -2.04 25.68
CA ILE A 465 -23.91 -1.56 24.83
C ILE A 465 -22.65 -2.29 25.30
N HIS A 466 -22.00 -3.03 24.41
CA HIS A 466 -20.76 -3.76 24.70
C HIS A 466 -19.56 -2.84 24.58
N GLN A 467 -18.37 -3.31 24.95
CA GLN A 467 -17.16 -2.55 24.67
C GLN A 467 -16.87 -2.64 23.16
N ASN A 468 -16.33 -1.57 22.58
CA ASN A 468 -15.80 -1.65 21.23
C ASN A 468 -14.63 -2.64 21.14
N TYR A 469 -14.45 -3.26 19.97
CA TYR A 469 -13.32 -4.13 19.68
C TYR A 469 -12.68 -3.73 18.34
N PRO A 470 -11.33 -3.75 18.20
CA PRO A 470 -10.35 -3.75 19.29
C PRO A 470 -10.47 -2.49 20.18
N ASN A 471 -9.85 -2.48 21.36
CA ASN A 471 -9.75 -1.28 22.20
C ASN A 471 -8.54 -1.37 23.16
N PRO A 472 -7.45 -0.61 22.95
CA PRO A 472 -7.29 0.46 21.95
C PRO A 472 -7.41 -0.02 20.49
N PHE A 473 -7.66 0.90 19.57
CA PHE A 473 -7.85 0.60 18.14
C PHE A 473 -7.03 1.55 17.25
N ASN A 474 -6.74 1.13 16.01
CA ASN A 474 -6.04 1.91 15.00
C ASN A 474 -6.33 1.35 13.58
N PRO A 475 -6.91 2.12 12.65
CA PRO A 475 -7.87 3.20 12.86
C PRO A 475 -9.33 2.69 12.97
N VAL A 476 -9.58 1.37 12.79
CA VAL A 476 -10.92 0.77 12.69
C VAL A 476 -11.35 0.08 14.00
N THR A 477 -12.63 0.19 14.38
CA THR A 477 -13.23 -0.55 15.52
C THR A 477 -14.73 -0.77 15.38
N THR A 478 -15.21 -1.92 15.82
CA THR A 478 -16.62 -2.32 15.83
C THR A 478 -17.28 -2.00 17.17
N LEU A 479 -18.39 -1.26 17.12
CA LEU A 479 -19.23 -0.88 18.26
C LEU A 479 -20.44 -1.81 18.33
N ARG A 480 -20.47 -2.69 19.34
CA ARG A 480 -21.51 -3.73 19.47
C ARG A 480 -22.60 -3.34 20.48
N TYR A 481 -23.86 -3.62 20.17
CA TYR A 481 -25.04 -3.23 20.97
C TYR A 481 -26.24 -4.16 20.76
N ASP A 482 -27.09 -4.26 21.78
CA ASP A 482 -28.16 -5.27 21.85
C ASP A 482 -29.52 -4.57 21.82
N LEU A 483 -30.43 -5.05 20.96
CA LEU A 483 -31.71 -4.41 20.69
C LEU A 483 -32.90 -5.38 20.94
N PRO A 484 -33.62 -5.27 22.08
CA PRO A 484 -34.74 -6.17 22.42
C PRO A 484 -36.01 -5.95 21.58
N GLU A 485 -36.15 -4.78 20.95
CA GLU A 485 -37.32 -4.43 20.13
C GLU A 485 -36.89 -3.46 19.01
N THR A 486 -37.51 -3.58 17.83
CA THR A 486 -37.26 -2.69 16.68
C THR A 486 -37.48 -1.22 17.06
N GLY A 487 -36.50 -0.36 16.78
CA GLY A 487 -36.54 1.03 17.24
C GLY A 487 -35.59 1.97 16.50
N LEU A 488 -35.85 3.28 16.62
CA LEU A 488 -34.96 4.33 16.12
C LEU A 488 -33.69 4.36 16.97
N VAL A 489 -32.58 3.91 16.38
CA VAL A 489 -31.24 3.93 16.96
C VAL A 489 -30.51 5.18 16.48
N THR A 490 -29.90 5.92 17.42
CA THR A 490 -28.89 6.93 17.12
C THR A 490 -27.59 6.56 17.81
N ILE A 491 -26.48 6.46 17.06
CA ILE A 491 -25.12 6.28 17.59
C ILE A 491 -24.26 7.46 17.15
N THR A 492 -23.71 8.18 18.14
CA THR A 492 -22.91 9.38 17.91
C THR A 492 -21.60 9.33 18.71
N ILE A 493 -20.49 9.63 18.03
CA ILE A 493 -19.17 9.82 18.62
C ILE A 493 -19.02 11.26 19.10
N TYR A 494 -18.45 11.43 20.29
CA TYR A 494 -18.10 12.70 20.92
C TYR A 494 -16.63 12.68 21.38
N ASP A 495 -16.01 13.86 21.43
CA ASP A 495 -14.73 14.04 22.09
C ASP A 495 -14.87 14.22 23.62
N MET A 496 -13.74 14.33 24.32
CA MET A 496 -13.71 14.58 25.77
C MET A 496 -14.24 15.96 26.21
N LEU A 497 -14.57 16.87 25.27
CA LEU A 497 -15.25 18.14 25.53
C LEU A 497 -16.77 18.05 25.30
N GLY A 498 -17.28 16.89 24.88
CA GLY A 498 -18.69 16.68 24.54
C GLY A 498 -19.09 17.27 23.19
N ARG A 499 -18.13 17.60 22.32
CA ARG A 499 -18.41 18.01 20.94
C ARG A 499 -18.68 16.77 20.10
N GLN A 500 -19.72 16.80 19.27
CA GLN A 500 -19.97 15.74 18.29
C GLN A 500 -18.80 15.65 17.29
N VAL A 501 -18.45 14.42 16.93
CA VAL A 501 -17.36 14.07 16.02
C VAL A 501 -17.92 13.41 14.75
N LYS A 502 -18.70 12.33 14.90
CA LYS A 502 -19.35 11.60 13.81
C LYS A 502 -20.69 11.03 14.28
N THR A 503 -21.73 11.06 13.46
CA THR A 503 -22.94 10.24 13.66
C THR A 503 -22.84 8.99 12.77
N LEU A 504 -22.83 7.81 13.40
CA LEU A 504 -22.62 6.53 12.71
C LEU A 504 -23.94 5.88 12.29
N ILE A 505 -24.96 5.98 13.14
CA ILE A 505 -26.31 5.47 12.86
C ILE A 505 -27.32 6.53 13.29
N ASN A 506 -28.36 6.72 12.49
CA ASN A 506 -29.54 7.52 12.83
C ASN A 506 -30.79 7.03 12.07
N GLN A 507 -31.15 5.76 12.26
CA GLN A 507 -32.24 5.09 11.55
C GLN A 507 -32.94 4.03 12.41
N THR A 508 -34.09 3.55 11.96
CA THR A 508 -34.72 2.36 12.56
C THR A 508 -33.82 1.15 12.33
N GLN A 509 -33.58 0.38 13.39
CA GLN A 509 -32.92 -0.92 13.36
C GLN A 509 -33.88 -1.96 13.95
N ASP A 510 -33.85 -3.18 13.42
CA ASP A 510 -34.64 -4.29 13.93
C ASP A 510 -33.97 -4.98 15.12
N ALA A 511 -34.79 -5.65 15.94
CA ALA A 511 -34.34 -6.38 17.12
C ALA A 511 -33.22 -7.40 16.80
N GLY A 512 -32.42 -7.76 17.81
CA GLY A 512 -31.27 -8.67 17.68
C GLY A 512 -29.96 -8.06 18.19
N TYR A 513 -28.85 -8.80 18.01
CA TYR A 513 -27.51 -8.32 18.30
C TYR A 513 -26.94 -7.56 17.10
N ARG A 514 -26.45 -6.34 17.32
CA ARG A 514 -26.09 -5.40 16.24
C ARG A 514 -24.68 -4.84 16.42
N SER A 515 -24.07 -4.50 15.29
CA SER A 515 -22.73 -3.92 15.13
C SER A 515 -22.83 -2.55 14.43
N VAL A 516 -21.75 -1.77 14.49
CA VAL A 516 -21.41 -0.72 13.50
C VAL A 516 -19.91 -0.41 13.59
N ILE A 517 -19.25 -0.18 12.47
CA ILE A 517 -17.83 0.18 12.43
C ILE A 517 -17.65 1.70 12.64
N TRP A 518 -16.57 2.07 13.33
CA TRP A 518 -15.98 3.41 13.27
C TRP A 518 -14.53 3.35 12.77
N ASP A 519 -14.24 4.25 11.84
CA ASP A 519 -13.06 4.41 11.00
C ASP A 519 -12.10 5.51 11.50
N ALA A 520 -12.29 5.96 12.75
CA ALA A 520 -11.62 7.13 13.30
C ALA A 520 -11.80 8.43 12.49
N THR A 521 -12.84 8.57 11.65
CA THR A 521 -13.13 9.86 10.97
C THR A 521 -14.26 10.65 11.63
N ASN A 522 -14.47 11.89 11.18
CA ASN A 522 -15.56 12.77 11.60
C ASN A 522 -16.70 12.85 10.57
N ASP A 523 -17.74 13.64 10.84
CA ASP A 523 -18.87 13.93 9.93
C ASP A 523 -18.47 14.55 8.56
N TYR A 524 -17.18 14.83 8.33
CA TYR A 524 -16.61 15.28 7.05
C TYR A 524 -15.63 14.27 6.43
N GLY A 525 -15.64 13.00 6.88
CA GLY A 525 -14.74 11.95 6.40
C GLY A 525 -13.27 12.13 6.78
N LYS A 526 -12.92 13.14 7.60
CA LYS A 526 -11.51 13.41 7.94
C LYS A 526 -11.06 12.64 9.19
N PRO A 527 -9.89 11.97 9.17
CA PRO A 527 -9.33 11.30 10.34
C PRO A 527 -9.19 12.23 11.55
N VAL A 528 -9.45 11.69 12.73
CA VAL A 528 -9.32 12.40 14.01
C VAL A 528 -7.97 12.14 14.67
N SER A 529 -7.64 12.90 15.71
CA SER A 529 -6.38 12.75 16.46
C SER A 529 -6.44 11.54 17.39
N ALA A 530 -5.32 10.84 17.58
CA ALA A 530 -5.21 9.80 18.60
C ALA A 530 -5.61 10.33 19.99
N GLY A 531 -6.33 9.53 20.77
CA GLY A 531 -6.88 9.97 22.05
C GLY A 531 -8.16 9.25 22.48
N ILE A 532 -8.79 9.81 23.51
CA ILE A 532 -10.00 9.25 24.12
C ILE A 532 -11.24 9.88 23.48
N TYR A 533 -12.18 9.02 23.09
CA TYR A 533 -13.50 9.41 22.58
C TYR A 533 -14.60 8.73 23.41
N LEU A 534 -15.82 9.24 23.27
CA LEU A 534 -17.04 8.73 23.89
C LEU A 534 -18.06 8.42 22.80
N TYR A 535 -18.60 7.21 22.75
CA TYR A 535 -19.75 6.89 21.89
C TYR A 535 -20.99 6.77 22.75
N GLN A 536 -22.07 7.38 22.28
CA GLN A 536 -23.39 7.30 22.91
C GLN A 536 -24.35 6.59 21.95
N ILE A 537 -25.03 5.56 22.47
CA ILE A 537 -26.25 5.03 21.86
C ILE A 537 -27.47 5.66 22.53
N ARG A 538 -28.48 5.96 21.72
CA ARG A 538 -29.84 6.29 22.15
C ARG A 538 -30.83 5.44 21.39
N VAL A 539 -31.79 4.86 22.11
CA VAL A 539 -32.96 4.18 21.55
C VAL A 539 -34.18 4.57 22.37
N GLY A 540 -35.09 5.35 21.79
CA GLY A 540 -36.24 5.91 22.51
C GLY A 540 -35.84 6.61 23.84
N PRO A 541 -36.29 6.12 25.02
CA PRO A 541 -35.90 6.66 26.32
C PRO A 541 -34.54 6.15 26.82
N TYR A 542 -33.99 5.06 26.26
CA TYR A 542 -32.69 4.53 26.64
C TYR A 542 -31.57 5.43 26.09
N THR A 543 -30.55 5.68 26.89
CA THR A 543 -29.35 6.39 26.46
C THR A 543 -28.17 5.92 27.30
N LYS A 544 -27.08 5.49 26.64
CA LYS A 544 -25.91 4.89 27.31
C LYS A 544 -24.64 5.33 26.58
N THR A 545 -23.57 5.60 27.33
CA THR A 545 -22.28 6.07 26.80
C THR A 545 -21.15 5.17 27.29
N ARG A 546 -20.19 4.87 26.41
CA ARG A 546 -18.93 4.17 26.72
C ARG A 546 -17.73 4.94 26.19
N LYS A 547 -16.54 4.58 26.67
CA LYS A 547 -15.26 5.20 26.35
C LYS A 547 -14.45 4.32 25.40
N ILE A 548 -13.85 4.92 24.36
CA ILE A 548 -12.98 4.25 23.37
C ILE A 548 -11.64 5.00 23.28
N LEU A 549 -10.58 4.31 22.85
CA LEU A 549 -9.22 4.85 22.80
C LEU A 549 -8.58 4.57 21.44
N LEU A 550 -8.46 5.62 20.63
CA LEU A 550 -7.77 5.61 19.35
C LEU A 550 -6.27 5.78 19.56
N LEU A 551 -5.48 4.92 18.95
CA LEU A 551 -4.04 5.10 18.76
C LEU A 551 -3.76 5.65 17.35
N LYS A 552 -2.50 5.99 17.11
CA LYS A 552 -1.89 6.09 15.78
C LYS A 552 -0.60 5.30 15.81
#